data_AF-A0A1W9T2P7-F1
#
_entry.id   AF-A0A1W9T2P7-F1
#
_cell.length_a   1.000
_cell.length_b   1.000
_cell.length_c   1.000
_cell.angle_alpha   90.00
_cell.angle_beta   90.00
_cell.angle_gamma   90.00
#
_symmetry.space_group_name_H-M   'P 1'
#
loop_
_entity.id
_entity.type
_entity.pdbx_description
1 polymer ?
#
loop_
_entity_poly.entity_id
_entity_poly.type
_entity_poly.pdbx_seq_one_letter_code
_entity_poly.pdbx_strand_id
1 'polypeptide(L)'
;MKKMYKLKVTVEKIDGYCNQPLLVGDSFLLDGGKIIIPEGKHVCMWALQSMMPIFPLLQRVEPEKGDWTGKSGQVFVCPDPKGRVHFRIERLVEQ
;
A
#
# COMPACT_ATOMS: atom_id res chain seq x y z
N MET A 1 -12.10 11.31 17.51
CA MET A 1 -11.01 10.81 16.65
C MET A 1 -11.25 11.29 15.23
N LYS A 2 -10.27 11.95 14.57
CA LYS A 2 -10.39 12.37 13.16
C LYS A 2 -10.52 11.11 12.28
N LYS A 3 -11.44 11.10 11.31
CA LYS A 3 -11.78 9.92 10.50
C LYS A 3 -10.66 9.62 9.49
N MET A 4 -9.82 8.61 9.77
CA MET A 4 -8.71 8.23 8.87
C MET A 4 -9.22 7.58 7.58
N TYR A 5 -8.52 7.80 6.47
CA TYR A 5 -8.82 7.08 5.23
C TYR A 5 -8.44 5.61 5.36
N LYS A 6 -9.27 4.72 4.81
CA LYS A 6 -8.83 3.34 4.53
C LYS A 6 -7.91 3.37 3.32
N LEU A 7 -6.86 2.56 3.33
CA LEU A 7 -5.98 2.40 2.17
C LEU A 7 -6.21 1.06 1.51
N LYS A 8 -6.19 1.04 0.18
CA LYS A 8 -6.03 -0.17 -0.61
C LYS A 8 -4.60 -0.19 -1.14
N VAL A 9 -3.89 -1.29 -0.89
CA VAL A 9 -2.55 -1.52 -1.43
C VAL A 9 -2.65 -2.64 -2.45
N THR A 10 -2.36 -2.34 -3.71
CA THR A 10 -2.52 -3.26 -4.84
C THR A 10 -1.19 -3.52 -5.52
N VAL A 11 -0.89 -4.77 -5.86
CA VAL A 11 0.22 -5.12 -6.75
C VAL A 11 -0.14 -4.63 -8.15
N GLU A 12 0.49 -3.54 -8.56
CA GLU A 12 0.27 -2.91 -9.87
C GLU A 12 1.07 -3.59 -10.98
N LYS A 13 2.34 -3.90 -10.72
CA LYS A 13 3.28 -4.40 -11.72
C LYS A 13 4.38 -5.21 -11.05
N ILE A 14 4.95 -6.18 -11.76
CA ILE A 14 6.13 -6.93 -11.31
C ILE A 14 7.17 -6.86 -12.43
N ASP A 15 8.27 -6.14 -12.18
CA ASP A 15 9.35 -5.94 -13.16
C ASP A 15 10.49 -6.97 -13.05
N GLY A 16 10.44 -7.82 -12.04
CA GLY A 16 11.44 -8.84 -11.79
C GLY A 16 10.82 -10.20 -11.45
N TYR A 17 11.50 -10.94 -10.59
CA TYR A 17 11.05 -12.23 -10.09
C TYR A 17 10.76 -12.14 -8.60
N CYS A 18 9.48 -12.21 -8.23
CA CYS A 18 9.07 -12.30 -6.83
C CYS A 18 9.07 -13.77 -6.39
N ASN A 19 9.80 -14.09 -5.33
CA ASN A 19 9.80 -15.43 -4.72
C ASN A 19 8.60 -15.65 -3.76
N GLN A 20 7.84 -14.59 -3.46
CA GLN A 20 6.51 -14.72 -2.89
C GLN A 20 5.53 -14.85 -4.07
N PRO A 21 4.55 -15.77 -4.04
CA PRO A 21 3.63 -16.01 -5.16
C PRO A 21 2.56 -14.91 -5.26
N LEU A 22 3.00 -13.65 -5.28
CA LEU A 22 2.18 -12.46 -5.52
C LEU A 22 1.85 -12.35 -7.00
N LEU A 23 0.61 -11.98 -7.31
CA LEU A 23 0.12 -11.73 -8.65
C LEU A 23 -0.28 -10.26 -8.82
N VAL A 24 -0.19 -9.76 -10.06
CA VAL A 24 -0.76 -8.44 -10.40
C VAL A 24 -2.25 -8.45 -10.07
N GLY A 25 -2.71 -7.43 -9.36
CA GLY A 25 -4.08 -7.32 -8.83
C GLY A 25 -4.27 -7.84 -7.41
N ASP A 26 -3.32 -8.61 -6.84
CA ASP A 26 -3.36 -8.96 -5.43
C ASP A 26 -3.35 -7.69 -4.58
N SER A 27 -4.18 -7.65 -3.54
CA SER A 27 -4.31 -6.47 -2.70
C SER A 27 -4.66 -6.82 -1.26
N PHE A 28 -4.39 -5.87 -0.37
CA PHE A 28 -4.84 -5.88 1.02
C PHE A 28 -5.34 -4.48 1.41
N LEU A 29 -6.10 -4.42 2.50
CA LEU A 29 -6.63 -3.16 3.03
C LEU A 29 -5.91 -2.78 4.32
N LEU A 30 -5.77 -1.48 4.52
CA LEU A 30 -5.42 -0.88 5.80
C LEU A 30 -6.59 -0.07 6.32
N ASP A 31 -7.01 -0.40 7.54
CA ASP A 31 -8.07 0.29 8.26
C ASP A 31 -7.55 0.73 9.63
N GLY A 32 -7.00 1.95 9.68
CA GLY A 32 -6.25 2.44 10.82
C GLY A 32 -4.97 1.62 11.03
N GLY A 33 -4.90 0.92 12.16
CA GLY A 33 -3.79 0.01 12.49
C GLY A 33 -4.02 -1.44 12.03
N LYS A 34 -5.15 -1.75 11.39
CA LYS A 34 -5.50 -3.12 10.99
C LYS A 34 -5.09 -3.39 9.57
N ILE A 35 -4.44 -4.53 9.34
CA ILE A 35 -4.16 -5.07 8.00
C ILE A 35 -5.20 -6.17 7.73
N ILE A 36 -5.95 -6.02 6.64
CA ILE A 36 -6.97 -6.99 6.21
C ILE A 36 -6.49 -7.62 4.92
N ILE A 37 -6.15 -8.91 4.99
CA ILE A 37 -5.63 -9.70 3.88
C ILE A 37 -6.74 -10.65 3.42
N PRO A 38 -7.01 -10.76 2.09
CA PRO A 38 -7.96 -11.74 1.58
C PRO A 38 -7.62 -13.17 1.99
N GLU A 39 -8.64 -14.03 2.08
CA GLU A 39 -8.45 -15.44 2.46
C GLU A 39 -7.46 -16.15 1.51
N GLY A 40 -6.56 -16.94 2.09
CA GLY A 40 -5.53 -17.67 1.34
C GLY A 40 -4.41 -16.80 0.76
N LYS A 41 -4.43 -15.48 0.97
CA LYS A 41 -3.37 -14.55 0.55
C LYS A 41 -2.46 -14.18 1.72
N HIS A 42 -1.34 -13.55 1.40
CA HIS A 42 -0.39 -13.02 2.37
C HIS A 42 0.23 -11.73 1.82
N VAL A 43 0.89 -10.99 2.71
CA VAL A 43 1.71 -9.83 2.35
C VAL A 43 3.16 -10.18 2.65
N CYS A 44 4.05 -9.90 1.70
CA CYS A 44 5.49 -10.07 1.90
C CYS A 44 5.96 -9.18 3.06
N MET A 45 6.60 -9.77 4.08
CA MET A 45 7.11 -9.04 5.26
C MET A 45 8.09 -7.92 4.88
N TRP A 46 8.98 -8.16 3.91
CA TRP A 46 9.97 -7.17 3.48
C TRP A 46 9.34 -5.99 2.74
N ALA A 47 8.40 -6.27 1.84
CA ALA A 47 7.65 -5.22 1.17
C ALA A 47 6.82 -4.42 2.18
N LEU A 48 6.16 -5.10 3.13
CA LEU A 48 5.40 -4.45 4.20
C LEU A 48 6.28 -3.50 5.01
N GLN A 49 7.45 -3.98 5.46
CA GLN A 49 8.39 -3.17 6.24
C GLN A 49 8.85 -1.90 5.53
N SER A 50 9.04 -1.96 4.21
CA SER A 50 9.39 -0.77 3.42
C SER A 50 8.24 0.27 3.32
N MET A 51 6.99 -0.18 3.32
CA MET A 51 5.81 0.68 3.16
C MET A 51 5.24 1.18 4.50
N MET A 52 5.47 0.46 5.60
CA MET A 52 4.94 0.76 6.94
C MET A 52 5.06 2.24 7.36
N PRO A 53 6.22 2.92 7.17
CA PRO A 53 6.38 4.32 7.58
C PRO A 53 5.40 5.29 6.91
N ILE A 54 4.90 4.95 5.72
CA ILE A 54 4.06 5.83 4.91
C ILE A 54 2.57 5.62 5.15
N PHE A 55 2.15 4.46 5.67
CA PHE A 55 0.72 4.21 5.88
C PHE A 55 0.05 5.22 6.82
N PRO A 56 0.60 5.56 8.00
CA PRO A 56 -0.03 6.56 8.87
C PRO A 56 -0.14 7.92 8.17
N LEU A 57 0.87 8.28 7.36
CA LEU A 57 0.94 9.54 6.63
C LEU A 57 -0.17 9.65 5.57
N LEU A 58 -0.40 8.58 4.81
CA LEU A 58 -1.41 8.53 3.75
C LEU A 58 -2.84 8.39 4.27
N GLN A 59 -3.03 7.88 5.50
CA GLN A 59 -4.34 7.78 6.15
C GLN A 59 -4.88 9.12 6.70
N ARG A 60 -4.08 10.20 6.69
CA ARG A 60 -4.49 11.53 7.19
C ARG A 60 -5.59 12.15 6.32
N VAL A 61 -6.56 12.78 6.98
CA VAL A 61 -7.83 13.29 6.40
C VAL A 61 -7.63 14.47 5.46
N GLU A 62 -6.61 15.29 5.69
CA GLU A 62 -6.37 16.53 4.94
C GLU A 62 -4.86 16.76 4.86
N PRO A 63 -4.21 16.38 3.75
CA PRO A 63 -2.88 16.87 3.46
C PRO A 63 -2.94 18.39 3.28
N GLU A 64 -2.05 19.13 3.95
CA GLU A 64 -1.98 20.59 3.85
C GLU A 64 -1.71 21.05 2.41
N LYS A 65 -1.98 22.32 2.10
CA LYS A 65 -1.67 22.88 0.79
C LYS A 65 -0.16 22.78 0.52
N GLY A 66 0.22 22.01 -0.50
CA GLY A 66 1.62 21.74 -0.83
C GLY A 66 2.16 20.41 -0.29
N ASP A 67 1.38 19.67 0.51
CA ASP A 67 1.71 18.32 0.93
C ASP A 67 1.60 17.37 -0.27
N TRP A 68 2.74 16.80 -0.67
CA TRP A 68 2.84 15.85 -1.77
C TRP A 68 1.95 14.62 -1.57
N THR A 69 1.61 14.29 -0.32
CA THR A 69 0.72 13.19 0.02
C THR A 69 -0.73 13.47 -0.38
N GLY A 70 -1.08 14.70 -0.76
CA GLY A 70 -2.37 15.02 -1.38
C GLY A 70 -2.53 14.45 -2.79
N LYS A 71 -1.45 14.06 -3.47
CA LYS A 71 -1.51 13.38 -4.76
C LYS A 71 -2.01 11.94 -4.57
N SER A 72 -2.99 11.53 -5.36
CA SER A 72 -3.52 10.17 -5.38
C SER A 72 -2.53 9.19 -6.02
N GLY A 73 -2.59 7.92 -5.60
CA GLY A 73 -1.89 6.82 -6.26
C GLY A 73 -0.37 6.85 -6.08
N GLN A 74 0.11 6.69 -4.84
CA GLN A 74 1.54 6.54 -4.58
C GLN A 74 2.00 5.13 -4.93
N VAL A 75 3.13 4.99 -5.61
CA VAL A 75 3.69 3.69 -5.96
C VAL A 75 4.98 3.46 -5.20
N PHE A 76 5.03 2.35 -4.46
CA PHE A 76 6.21 1.89 -3.73
C PHE A 76 6.76 0.63 -4.39
N VAL A 77 8.07 0.49 -4.39
CA VAL A 77 8.72 -0.68 -5.00
C VAL A 77 9.29 -1.54 -3.89
N CYS A 78 9.08 -2.85 -3.99
CA CYS A 78 9.71 -3.84 -3.12
C CYS A 78 11.22 -3.59 -3.05
N PRO A 79 11.83 -3.61 -1.85
CA PRO A 79 13.26 -3.34 -1.69
C PRO A 79 14.16 -4.42 -2.29
N ASP A 80 13.62 -5.60 -2.65
CA ASP A 80 14.37 -6.64 -3.34
C ASP A 80 14.70 -6.20 -4.78
N PRO A 81 16.01 -6.02 -5.13
CA PRO A 81 16.43 -5.57 -6.45
C PRO A 81 16.10 -6.57 -7.56
N LYS A 82 15.91 -7.85 -7.24
CA LYS A 82 15.48 -8.91 -8.17
C LYS A 82 13.96 -9.01 -8.26
N GLY A 83 13.24 -8.67 -7.19
CA GLY A 83 11.79 -8.75 -7.10
C GLY A 83 11.08 -7.64 -7.87
N ARG A 84 11.41 -6.37 -7.56
CA ARG A 84 10.82 -5.16 -8.18
C ARG A 84 9.28 -5.23 -8.35
N VAL A 85 8.60 -5.59 -7.26
CA VAL A 85 7.13 -5.56 -7.20
C VAL A 85 6.70 -4.13 -6.90
N HIS A 86 5.83 -3.58 -7.73
CA HIS A 86 5.27 -2.24 -7.59
C HIS A 86 3.91 -2.32 -6.88
N PHE A 87 3.81 -1.63 -5.74
CA PHE A 87 2.61 -1.54 -4.92
C PHE A 87 2.01 -0.15 -5.03
N ARG A 88 0.80 -0.07 -5.60
CA ARG A 88 0.01 1.15 -5.65
C ARG A 88 -0.81 1.29 -4.38
N ILE A 89 -0.70 2.43 -3.72
CA ILE A 89 -1.44 2.77 -2.50
C ILE A 89 -2.48 3.85 -2.83
N GLU A 90 -3.74 3.53 -2.55
CA GLU A 90 -4.88 4.39 -2.85
C GLU A 90 -5.72 4.61 -1.60
N ARG A 91 -6.20 5.86 -1.42
CA ARG A 91 -7.19 6.18 -0.41
C ARG A 91 -8.56 5.71 -0.90
N LEU A 92 -9.26 4.96 -0.07
CA LEU A 92 -10.67 4.67 -0.27
C LEU A 92 -11.47 5.82 0.33
N VAL A 93 -12.21 6.54 -0.52
CA VAL A 93 -13.16 7.54 -0.07
C VAL A 93 -14.39 6.77 0.42
N GLU A 94 -14.71 6.86 1.71
CA GLU A 94 -16.04 6.47 2.16
C GLU A 94 -17.04 7.48 1.59
N GLN A 95 -17.99 7.00 0.79
CA GLN A 95 -19.17 7.77 0.37
C GLN A 95 -19.99 8.21 1.57
#